data_AF-A0A417YV37-F1
#
_entry.id   AF-A0A417YV37-F1
#
_cell.length_a   1.000
_cell.length_b   1.000
_cell.length_c   1.000
_cell.angle_alpha   90.00
_cell.angle_beta   90.00
_cell.angle_gamma   90.00
#
_symmetry.space_group_name_H-M   'P 1'
#
loop_
_entity.id
_entity.type
_entity.pdbx_description
1 polymer ?
#
loop_
_entity_poly.entity_id
_entity_poly.type
_entity_poly.pdbx_seq_one_letter_code
_entity_poly.pdbx_strand_id
1 'polypeptide(L)'
;MKRKTIFSITAIALLAAGLFMLGNPITRVKSKQAAEQYLKNTYRDQTYEIEKVGYYPGEGTYVIHVKFEDGQRVNLDVKNGKVIGQEP
;
A
#
# COMPACT_ATOMS: atom_id res chain seq x y z
N MET A 1 1.30 30.52 26.11
CA MET A 1 2.21 29.99 25.07
C MET A 1 2.46 28.48 25.20
N LYS A 2 2.83 27.95 26.39
CA LYS A 2 3.12 26.52 26.61
C LYS A 2 2.03 25.54 26.13
N ARG A 3 0.73 25.84 26.38
CA ARG A 3 -0.39 24.98 25.94
C ARG A 3 -0.47 24.86 24.41
N LYS A 4 -0.31 25.97 23.67
CA LYS A 4 -0.34 25.98 22.20
C LYS A 4 0.81 25.13 21.63
N THR A 5 2.00 25.23 22.22
CA THR A 5 3.16 24.41 21.85
C THR A 5 2.91 22.92 22.09
N ILE A 6 2.34 22.55 23.24
CA ILE A 6 1.98 21.15 23.55
C ILE A 6 0.97 20.62 22.51
N PHE A 7 -0.09 21.37 22.22
CA PHE A 7 -1.07 20.96 21.20
C PHE A 7 -0.45 20.75 19.82
N SER A 8 0.45 21.65 19.38
CA SER A 8 1.14 21.51 18.11
C SER A 8 2.04 20.27 18.07
N ILE A 9 2.80 19.99 19.14
CA ILE A 9 3.65 18.79 19.22
C ILE A 9 2.79 17.53 19.19
N THR A 10 1.69 17.49 19.96
CA THR A 10 0.77 16.36 19.97
C THR A 10 0.15 16.11 18.59
N ALA A 11 -0.26 17.16 17.88
CA ALA A 11 -0.81 17.03 16.53
C ALA A 11 0.21 16.46 15.55
N ILE A 12 1.47 16.90 15.60
CA ILE A 12 2.55 16.38 14.76
C ILE A 12 2.84 14.92 15.09
N ALA A 13 2.89 14.57 16.38
CA ALA A 13 3.12 13.19 16.81
C ALA A 13 2.00 12.24 16.35
N LEU A 14 0.74 12.67 16.44
CA LEU A 14 -0.41 11.90 15.95
C LEU A 14 -0.37 11.73 14.43
N LEU A 15 0.01 12.78 13.69
CA LEU A 15 0.16 12.70 12.24
C LEU A 15 1.28 11.72 11.86
N ALA A 16 2.44 11.80 12.52
CA ALA A 16 3.56 10.90 12.29
C ALA A 16 3.20 9.44 12.63
N ALA A 17 2.53 9.20 13.75
CA ALA A 17 2.04 7.88 14.13
C ALA A 17 1.02 7.35 13.12
N GLY A 18 0.09 8.18 12.65
CA GLY A 18 -0.88 7.81 11.63
C GLY A 18 -0.22 7.44 10.30
N LEU A 19 0.74 8.24 9.83
CA LEU A 19 1.52 7.95 8.62
C LEU A 19 2.37 6.68 8.76
N PHE A 20 2.90 6.42 9.96
CA PHE A 20 3.63 5.19 10.25
C PHE A 20 2.71 3.96 10.24
N MET A 21 1.50 4.03 10.81
CA MET A 21 0.60 2.88 10.89
C MET A 21 -0.16 2.60 9.60
N LEU A 22 -0.55 3.64 8.86
CA LEU A 22 -1.36 3.52 7.64
C LEU A 22 -0.52 3.54 6.35
N GLY A 23 0.76 3.86 6.49
CA GLY A 23 1.66 4.13 5.38
C GLY A 23 1.41 5.50 4.78
N ASN A 24 2.40 6.00 4.03
CA ASN A 24 2.29 7.27 3.35
C ASN A 24 1.29 7.16 2.16
N PRO A 25 0.28 8.04 2.05
CA PRO A 25 -0.70 8.00 0.95
C PRO A 25 -0.06 8.05 -0.44
N ILE A 26 1.04 8.80 -0.61
CA ILE A 26 1.75 8.93 -1.89
C ILE A 26 2.38 7.60 -2.28
N THR A 27 3.06 6.93 -1.33
CA THR A 27 3.67 5.63 -1.60
C THR A 27 2.62 4.54 -1.82
N ARG A 28 1.44 4.67 -1.20
CA ARG A 28 0.30 3.77 -1.45
C ARG A 28 -0.16 3.84 -2.91
N VAL A 29 -0.35 5.05 -3.44
CA VAL A 29 -0.73 5.25 -4.85
C VAL A 29 0.34 4.71 -5.79
N LYS A 30 1.61 5.03 -5.54
CA LYS A 30 2.73 4.51 -6.34
C LYS A 30 2.82 2.98 -6.31
N SER A 31 2.53 2.38 -5.16
CA SER A 31 2.55 0.93 -5.01
C SER A 31 1.42 0.26 -5.80
N LYS A 32 0.23 0.86 -5.79
CA LYS A 32 -0.88 0.42 -6.66
C LYS A 32 -0.52 0.49 -8.13
N GLN A 33 0.06 1.61 -8.59
CA GLN A 33 0.49 1.77 -9.99
C GLN A 33 1.56 0.75 -10.40
N ALA A 34 2.53 0.47 -9.51
CA ALA A 34 3.54 -0.54 -9.75
C ALA A 34 2.94 -1.95 -9.88
N ALA A 35 1.96 -2.28 -9.05
CA ALA A 35 1.21 -3.54 -9.14
C ALA A 35 0.38 -3.61 -10.42
N GLU A 36 -0.35 -2.55 -10.80
CA GLU A 36 -1.09 -2.49 -12.07
C GLU A 36 -0.18 -2.68 -13.28
N GLN A 37 1.00 -2.06 -13.27
CA GLN A 37 1.99 -2.23 -14.33
C GLN A 37 2.54 -3.66 -14.38
N TYR A 38 2.81 -4.27 -13.23
CA TYR A 38 3.21 -5.67 -13.15
C TYR A 38 2.12 -6.59 -13.70
N LEU A 39 0.87 -6.45 -13.22
CA LEU A 39 -0.25 -7.27 -13.65
C LEU A 39 -0.49 -7.16 -15.16
N LYS A 40 -0.49 -5.94 -15.70
CA LYS A 40 -0.63 -5.70 -17.14
C LYS A 40 0.48 -6.36 -17.96
N ASN A 41 1.69 -6.48 -17.42
CA ASN A 41 2.80 -7.10 -18.14
C ASN A 41 2.82 -8.63 -18.01
N THR A 42 2.47 -9.15 -16.83
CA THR A 42 2.51 -10.58 -16.49
C THR A 42 1.25 -11.32 -16.97
N TYR A 43 0.08 -10.69 -16.83
CA TYR A 43 -1.25 -11.26 -17.09
C TYR A 43 -1.99 -10.47 -18.17
N ARG A 44 -1.35 -10.30 -19.34
CA ARG A 44 -1.83 -9.42 -20.43
C ARG A 44 -3.27 -9.67 -20.88
N ASP A 45 -3.70 -10.92 -20.85
CA ASP A 45 -4.99 -11.36 -21.38
C ASP A 45 -5.99 -11.74 -20.28
N GLN A 46 -5.67 -11.46 -19.00
CA GLN A 46 -6.58 -11.75 -17.89
C GLN A 46 -7.16 -10.46 -17.34
N THR A 47 -8.48 -10.48 -17.10
CA THR A 47 -9.15 -9.43 -16.36
C THR A 47 -8.93 -9.64 -14.86
N TYR A 48 -8.65 -8.55 -14.15
CA TYR A 48 -8.44 -8.56 -12.71
C TYR A 48 -9.04 -7.32 -12.04
N GLU A 49 -9.35 -7.44 -10.77
CA GLU A 49 -9.79 -6.36 -9.89
C GLU A 49 -8.83 -6.22 -8.70
N ILE A 50 -8.43 -4.99 -8.37
CA ILE A 50 -7.71 -4.70 -7.12
C ILE A 50 -8.74 -4.45 -6.02
N GLU A 51 -9.00 -5.46 -5.18
CA GLU A 51 -10.00 -5.40 -4.12
C GLU A 51 -9.58 -4.47 -2.97
N LYS A 52 -8.29 -4.52 -2.59
CA LYS A 52 -7.78 -3.80 -1.41
C LYS A 52 -6.28 -3.53 -1.50
N VAL A 53 -5.85 -2.45 -0.85
CA VAL A 53 -4.43 -2.15 -0.59
C VAL A 53 -4.18 -2.13 0.92
N GLY A 54 -3.48 -3.13 1.43
CA GLY A 54 -2.96 -3.20 2.80
C GLY A 54 -1.58 -2.55 2.94
N TYR A 55 -1.14 -2.40 4.19
CA TYR A 55 0.20 -1.90 4.52
C TYR A 55 0.71 -2.61 5.78
N TYR A 56 1.94 -3.09 5.72
CA TYR A 56 2.67 -3.67 6.84
C TYR A 56 3.77 -2.69 7.31
N PRO A 57 3.52 -1.91 8.39
CA PRO A 57 4.45 -0.89 8.87
C PRO A 57 5.84 -1.41 9.21
N GLY A 58 5.93 -2.59 9.82
CA GLY A 58 7.20 -3.18 10.25
C GLY A 58 8.16 -3.44 9.10
N GLU A 59 7.63 -3.70 7.90
CA GLU A 59 8.43 -4.00 6.72
C GLU A 59 8.43 -2.87 5.69
N GLY A 60 7.53 -1.89 5.84
CA GLY A 60 7.29 -0.84 4.86
C GLY A 60 6.72 -1.37 3.54
N THR A 61 6.01 -2.49 3.58
CA THR A 61 5.49 -3.20 2.40
C THR A 61 4.00 -2.92 2.24
N TYR A 62 3.58 -2.60 1.01
CA TYR A 62 2.17 -2.53 0.64
C TYR A 62 1.74 -3.86 0.05
N VAL A 63 0.58 -4.36 0.48
CA VAL A 63 0.02 -5.61 -0.04
C VAL A 63 -1.19 -5.30 -0.90
N ILE A 64 -1.12 -5.66 -2.17
CA ILE A 64 -2.18 -5.42 -3.14
C ILE A 64 -2.94 -6.73 -3.34
N HIS A 65 -4.19 -6.75 -2.88
CA HIS A 65 -5.07 -7.90 -3.03
C HIS A 65 -5.74 -7.83 -4.42
N VAL A 66 -5.52 -8.86 -5.22
CA VAL A 66 -5.99 -8.94 -6.60
C VAL A 66 -6.89 -10.15 -6.74
N LYS A 67 -8.02 -9.98 -7.42
CA LYS A 67 -8.94 -11.05 -7.78
C LYS A 67 -9.07 -11.13 -9.31
N PHE A 68 -8.83 -12.30 -9.86
CA PHE A 68 -9.04 -12.59 -11.28
C PHE A 68 -10.49 -13.04 -11.53
N GLU A 69 -10.93 -12.96 -12.79
CA GLU A 69 -12.29 -13.35 -13.19
C GLU A 69 -12.62 -14.82 -12.91
N ASP A 70 -11.63 -15.71 -12.98
CA ASP A 70 -11.76 -17.13 -12.65
C ASP A 70 -11.92 -17.39 -11.14
N GLY A 71 -11.89 -16.33 -10.32
CA GLY A 71 -12.01 -16.38 -8.87
C GLY A 71 -10.69 -16.58 -8.14
N GLN A 72 -9.57 -16.77 -8.86
CA GLN A 72 -8.24 -16.82 -8.27
C GLN A 72 -7.94 -15.49 -7.56
N ARG A 73 -7.35 -15.59 -6.37
CA ARG A 73 -6.81 -14.44 -5.65
C ARG A 73 -5.31 -14.56 -5.56
N VAL A 74 -4.65 -13.41 -5.60
CA VAL A 74 -3.22 -13.27 -5.34
C VAL A 74 -2.97 -11.98 -4.57
N ASN A 75 -1.94 -12.02 -3.73
CA ASN A 75 -1.43 -10.87 -3.01
C ASN A 75 -0.10 -10.47 -3.62
N LEU A 76 0.05 -9.20 -4.00
CA LEU A 76 1.31 -8.66 -4.48
C LEU A 76 1.95 -7.80 -3.39
N ASP A 77 3.17 -8.17 -3.02
CA ASP A 77 3.98 -7.40 -2.09
C ASP A 77 4.75 -6.33 -2.84
N VAL A 78 4.51 -5.08 -2.49
CA VAL A 78 5.09 -3.92 -3.15
C VAL A 78 5.90 -3.10 -2.16
N LYS A 79 7.19 -2.95 -2.44
CA LYS A 79 8.12 -2.17 -1.63
C LYS A 79 8.91 -1.23 -2.51
N ASN A 80 8.99 0.04 -2.10
CA ASN A 80 9.70 1.09 -2.85
C ASN A 80 9.28 1.19 -4.34
N GLY A 81 7.98 0.98 -4.63
CA GLY A 81 7.44 1.06 -5.98
C GLY A 81 7.80 -0.11 -6.89
N LYS A 82 8.18 -1.26 -6.32
CA LYS A 82 8.45 -2.51 -7.06
C LYS A 82 7.72 -3.67 -6.42
N VAL A 83 7.16 -4.56 -7.24
CA VAL A 83 6.66 -5.86 -6.78
C VAL A 83 7.87 -6.70 -6.38
N ILE A 84 7.91 -7.16 -5.13
CA ILE A 84 8.99 -7.96 -4.55
C ILE A 84 8.59 -9.41 -4.28
N GLY A 85 7.28 -9.68 -4.23
CA GLY A 85 6.72 -10.98 -3.91
C GLY A 85 5.29 -11.12 -4.44
N GLN A 86 4.89 -12.37 -4.63
CA GLN A 86 3.53 -12.74 -4.99
C GLN A 86 3.15 -14.00 -4.22
N GLU A 87 2.02 -13.94 -3.51
CA GLU A 87 1.47 -15.05 -2.73
C GLU A 87 0.04 -15.37 -3.20
N PRO A 88 -0.43 -16.62 -3.08
CA PRO A 88 -1.84 -16.99 -3.33
C PRO A 88 -2.81 -16.39 -2.31
#